data_AF-A0A951EZM1-F1
#
_entry.id   AF-A0A951EZM1-F1
#
_cell.length_a   1.000
_cell.length_b   1.000
_cell.length_c   1.000
_cell.angle_alpha   90.00
_cell.angle_beta   90.00
_cell.angle_gamma   90.00
#
_symmetry.space_group_name_H-M   'P 1'
#
loop_
_entity.id
_entity.type
_entity.pdbx_description
1 polymer ?
#
loop_
_entity_poly.entity_id
_entity_poly.type
_entity_poly.pdbx_seq_one_letter_code
_entity_poly.pdbx_strand_id
1 'polypeptide(L)'
;MSATARKLTNIQARVPSDIEVAQSVPPLPIDRIAADAGILPEEIDLYGKTKAKVHLSIRERLKDVPNGNYIVVTAITPTPLGEGKTTTTVGLSQALGAHLGKKVFTCIRQPSQGPTFGIKGGAAGGGYSQIIPMEEFNLHLTGDIHAIIAANNLLAAAI
;
A
#
# COMPACT_ATOMS: atom_id res chain seq x y z
N MET A 1 -7.25 -0.30 20.92
CA MET A 1 -7.62 -0.77 19.56
C MET A 1 -7.18 0.33 18.60
N SER A 2 -6.47 0.01 17.52
CA SER A 2 -6.01 1.03 16.54
C SER A 2 -7.22 1.83 16.04
N ALA A 3 -7.13 3.17 16.09
CA ALA A 3 -8.26 4.03 15.70
C ALA A 3 -8.48 4.02 14.17
N THR A 4 -7.51 3.51 13.41
CA THR A 4 -7.53 3.49 11.94
C THR A 4 -7.86 2.11 11.36
N ALA A 5 -7.81 1.05 12.16
CA ALA A 5 -8.22 -0.28 11.74
C ALA A 5 -9.76 -0.38 11.60
N ARG A 6 -10.23 -0.70 10.39
CA ARG A 6 -11.66 -0.87 10.07
C ARG A 6 -11.99 -2.33 9.84
N LYS A 7 -13.02 -2.83 10.54
CA LYS A 7 -13.59 -4.16 10.25
C LYS A 7 -14.42 -4.09 8.97
N LEU A 8 -14.36 -5.15 8.18
CA LEU A 8 -15.28 -5.34 7.06
C LEU A 8 -16.68 -5.64 7.63
N THR A 9 -17.64 -4.76 7.39
CA THR A 9 -18.99 -4.84 7.96
C THR A 9 -20.08 -5.05 6.90
N ASN A 10 -19.85 -4.57 5.67
CA ASN A 10 -20.83 -4.58 4.57
C ASN A 10 -20.33 -5.41 3.37
N ILE A 11 -20.09 -6.70 3.59
CA ILE A 11 -19.62 -7.63 2.55
C ILE A 11 -20.83 -8.11 1.74
N GLN A 12 -20.75 -8.03 0.41
CA GLN A 12 -21.78 -8.54 -0.49
C GLN A 12 -21.46 -9.98 -0.91
N ALA A 13 -22.50 -10.81 -1.04
CA ALA A 13 -22.36 -12.21 -1.47
C ALA A 13 -21.80 -12.32 -2.90
N ARG A 14 -22.20 -11.41 -3.79
CA ARG A 14 -21.58 -11.23 -5.12
C ARG A 14 -20.62 -10.05 -5.01
N VAL A 15 -19.32 -10.32 -5.07
CA VAL A 15 -18.29 -9.28 -4.93
C VAL A 15 -18.38 -8.33 -6.15
N PRO A 16 -18.52 -7.01 -5.92
CA PRO A 16 -18.46 -6.01 -6.99
C PRO A 16 -17.10 -6.01 -7.70
N SER A 17 -16.97 -5.24 -8.78
CA SER A 17 -15.67 -5.04 -9.41
C SER A 17 -14.68 -4.37 -8.45
N ASP A 18 -13.38 -4.58 -8.67
CA ASP A 18 -12.35 -4.06 -7.79
C ASP A 18 -12.41 -2.53 -7.60
N ILE A 19 -12.72 -1.80 -8.68
CA ILE A 19 -12.82 -0.35 -8.65
C ILE A 19 -14.05 0.13 -7.88
N GLU A 20 -15.19 -0.55 -8.01
CA GLU A 20 -16.40 -0.23 -7.26
C GLU A 20 -16.18 -0.43 -5.75
N VAL A 21 -15.47 -1.50 -5.37
CA VAL A 21 -15.08 -1.72 -3.98
C VAL A 21 -14.15 -0.59 -3.50
N ALA A 22 -13.13 -0.23 -4.27
CA ALA A 22 -12.19 0.84 -3.93
C ALA A 22 -12.88 2.20 -3.75
N GLN A 23 -13.85 2.52 -4.60
CA GLN A 23 -14.59 3.79 -4.57
C GLN A 23 -15.69 3.83 -3.51
N SER A 24 -16.16 2.66 -3.03
CA SER A 24 -17.20 2.58 -2.00
C SER A 24 -16.76 3.05 -0.60
N VAL A 25 -15.46 3.17 -0.36
CA VAL A 25 -14.90 3.53 0.95
C VAL A 25 -14.08 4.82 0.85
N PRO A 26 -14.44 5.88 1.62
CA PRO A 26 -13.61 7.06 1.69
C PRO A 26 -12.28 6.73 2.39
N PRO A 27 -11.13 7.01 1.75
CA PRO A 27 -9.82 6.84 2.37
C PRO A 27 -9.70 7.66 3.66
N LEU A 28 -9.03 7.11 4.66
CA LEU A 28 -8.64 7.89 5.83
C LEU A 28 -7.57 8.92 5.44
N PRO A 29 -7.59 10.12 6.06
CA PRO A 29 -6.46 11.02 5.99
C PRO A 29 -5.17 10.32 6.42
N ILE A 30 -4.12 10.42 5.59
CA ILE A 30 -2.87 9.68 5.77
C ILE A 30 -2.09 10.11 7.02
N ASP A 31 -2.24 11.37 7.42
CA ASP A 31 -1.70 11.94 8.65
C ASP A 31 -2.28 11.25 9.90
N ARG A 32 -3.57 10.88 9.87
CA ARG A 32 -4.19 10.09 10.95
C ARG A 32 -3.64 8.67 11.01
N ILE A 33 -3.38 8.05 9.85
CA ILE A 33 -2.75 6.73 9.77
C ILE A 33 -1.32 6.80 10.30
N ALA A 34 -0.57 7.83 9.92
CA ALA A 34 0.79 8.08 10.41
C ALA A 34 0.82 8.28 11.93
N ALA A 35 -0.10 9.07 12.48
CA ALA A 35 -0.19 9.29 13.93
C ALA A 35 -0.52 8.00 14.71
N ASP A 36 -1.47 7.19 14.23
CA ASP A 36 -1.81 5.89 14.86
C ASP A 36 -0.65 4.87 14.75
N ALA A 37 0.21 5.03 13.73
CA ALA A 37 1.45 4.29 13.56
C ALA A 37 2.61 4.80 14.44
N GLY A 38 2.49 5.97 15.09
CA GLY A 38 3.54 6.59 15.89
C GLY A 38 4.60 7.36 15.08
N ILE A 39 4.24 7.76 13.85
CA ILE A 39 5.05 8.65 13.01
C ILE A 39 4.69 10.09 13.37
N LEU A 40 5.71 10.92 13.60
CA LEU A 40 5.51 12.31 14.02
C LEU A 40 5.17 13.21 12.83
N PRO A 41 4.42 14.32 13.04
CA PRO A 41 4.06 15.25 11.96
C PRO A 41 5.27 15.82 11.19
N GLU A 42 6.38 16.05 11.88
CA GLU A 42 7.64 16.54 11.32
C GLU A 42 8.44 15.48 10.53
N GLU A 43 8.02 14.21 10.59
CA GLU A 43 8.67 13.09 9.90
C GLU A 43 7.95 12.69 8.60
N ILE A 44 6.96 13.47 8.15
CA ILE A 44 6.19 13.17 6.94
C ILE A 44 6.00 14.39 6.03
N ASP A 45 6.11 14.15 4.72
CA ASP A 45 5.68 15.08 3.69
C ASP A 45 4.39 14.59 3.05
N LEU A 46 3.33 15.40 3.12
CA LEU A 46 2.02 15.04 2.57
C LEU A 46 1.97 15.22 1.05
N TYR A 47 1.41 14.22 0.37
CA TYR A 47 1.10 14.22 -1.06
C TYR A 47 -0.43 14.15 -1.23
N GLY A 48 -1.06 15.31 -1.04
CA GLY A 48 -2.50 15.39 -0.87
C GLY A 48 -2.94 14.82 0.48
N LYS A 49 -4.20 14.34 0.55
CA LYS A 49 -4.80 13.86 1.82
C LYS A 49 -4.55 12.38 2.10
N THR A 50 -4.15 11.61 1.10
CA THR A 50 -4.20 10.14 1.09
C THR A 50 -2.84 9.47 1.02
N LYS A 51 -1.76 10.23 0.79
CA LYS A 51 -0.40 9.73 0.59
C LYS A 51 0.59 10.63 1.29
N ALA A 52 1.69 10.06 1.75
CA ALA A 52 2.79 10.81 2.35
C ALA A 52 4.11 10.08 2.08
N LYS A 53 5.21 10.82 2.09
CA LYS A 53 6.56 10.25 2.22
C LYS A 53 6.98 10.35 3.68
N VAL A 54 7.61 9.28 4.18
CA VAL A 54 8.17 9.25 5.53
C VAL A 54 9.66 9.58 5.44
N HIS A 55 10.12 10.51 6.26
CA HIS A 55 11.52 10.89 6.35
C HIS A 55 12.35 9.76 6.95
N LEU A 56 13.58 9.60 6.46
CA LEU A 56 14.48 8.56 6.97
C LEU A 56 15.01 8.87 8.39
N SER A 57 14.88 10.11 8.86
CA SER A 57 15.23 10.54 10.23
C SER A 57 14.52 9.74 11.31
N ILE A 58 13.35 9.17 11.01
CA ILE A 58 12.61 8.29 11.93
C ILE A 58 13.44 7.10 12.39
N ARG A 59 14.38 6.62 11.55
CA ARG A 59 15.26 5.50 11.88
C ARG A 59 16.20 5.83 13.02
N GLU A 60 16.67 7.08 13.10
CA GLU A 60 17.54 7.53 14.20
C GLU A 60 16.77 7.62 15.51
N ARG A 61 15.53 8.12 15.46
CA ARG A 61 14.64 8.19 16.64
C ARG A 61 14.28 6.79 17.16
N LEU A 62 14.09 5.82 16.27
CA LEU A 62 13.66 4.47 16.59
C LEU A 62 14.81 3.45 16.68
N LYS A 63 16.08 3.88 16.65
CA LYS A 63 17.24 2.99 16.58
C LYS A 63 17.33 1.98 17.74
N ASP A 64 16.84 2.36 18.91
CA ASP A 64 16.86 1.54 20.14
C ASP A 64 15.57 0.75 20.34
N VAL A 65 14.59 0.88 19.43
CA VAL A 65 13.32 0.15 19.48
C VAL A 65 13.52 -1.24 18.87
N PRO A 66 13.14 -2.33 19.57
CA PRO A 66 13.28 -3.68 19.02
C PRO A 66 12.42 -3.88 17.77
N ASN A 67 12.96 -4.61 16.80
CA ASN A 67 12.23 -4.97 15.59
C ASN A 67 10.97 -5.78 15.90
N GLY A 68 9.91 -5.52 15.14
CA GLY A 68 8.70 -6.35 15.15
C GLY A 68 8.90 -7.67 14.39
N ASN A 69 7.84 -8.49 14.36
CA ASN A 69 7.83 -9.72 13.58
C ASN A 69 7.81 -9.40 12.08
N TYR A 70 8.69 -10.06 11.32
CA TYR A 70 8.74 -9.95 9.87
C TYR A 70 8.07 -11.16 9.21
N ILE A 71 6.98 -10.92 8.49
CA ILE A 71 6.18 -11.96 7.83
C ILE A 71 6.30 -11.80 6.32
N VAL A 72 6.82 -12.82 5.64
CA VAL A 72 6.94 -12.85 4.18
C VAL A 72 5.80 -13.67 3.60
N VAL A 73 5.06 -13.07 2.65
CA VAL A 73 4.04 -13.78 1.87
C VAL A 73 4.61 -14.13 0.50
N THR A 74 4.67 -15.43 0.21
CA THR A 74 5.12 -15.97 -1.08
C THR A 74 4.00 -16.76 -1.76
N ALA A 75 4.22 -17.15 -3.01
CA ALA A 75 3.32 -17.98 -3.78
C ALA A 75 4.11 -19.07 -4.53
N ILE A 76 3.39 -20.07 -5.01
CA ILE A 76 3.91 -21.07 -5.95
C ILE A 76 4.29 -20.42 -7.29
N THR A 77 4.86 -21.22 -8.19
CA THR A 77 5.11 -20.80 -9.58
C THR A 77 3.82 -20.24 -10.22
N PRO A 78 3.86 -19.05 -10.85
CA PRO A 78 2.67 -18.44 -11.42
C PRO A 78 1.99 -19.32 -12.49
N THR A 79 0.67 -19.26 -12.50
CA THR A 79 -0.22 -19.95 -13.43
C THR A 79 -1.17 -18.93 -14.07
N PRO A 80 -1.78 -19.24 -15.23
CA PRO A 80 -2.74 -18.34 -15.87
C PRO A 80 -3.97 -18.00 -15.02
N LEU A 81 -4.28 -18.80 -13.99
CA LEU A 81 -5.43 -18.59 -13.11
C LEU A 81 -5.18 -17.49 -12.06
N GLY A 82 -3.91 -17.16 -11.78
CA GLY A 82 -3.51 -16.19 -10.76
C GLY A 82 -3.63 -16.73 -9.33
N GLU A 83 -2.69 -16.33 -8.48
CA GLU A 83 -2.53 -16.92 -7.13
C GLU A 83 -3.04 -16.00 -6.01
N GLY A 84 -3.43 -14.77 -6.33
CA GLY A 84 -3.95 -13.83 -5.34
C GLY A 84 -2.95 -13.38 -4.28
N LYS A 85 -1.63 -13.47 -4.54
CA LYS A 85 -0.58 -13.18 -3.53
C LYS A 85 -0.77 -11.84 -2.81
N THR A 86 -0.95 -10.74 -3.55
CA THR A 86 -1.12 -9.41 -2.95
C THR A 86 -2.43 -9.30 -2.19
N THR A 87 -3.51 -9.88 -2.71
CA THR A 87 -4.81 -9.97 -2.03
C THR A 87 -4.67 -10.65 -0.66
N THR A 88 -3.93 -11.76 -0.61
CA THR A 88 -3.62 -12.48 0.63
C THR A 88 -2.75 -11.66 1.57
N THR A 89 -1.73 -10.95 1.06
CA THR A 89 -0.89 -10.05 1.88
C THR A 89 -1.72 -8.96 2.56
N VAL A 90 -2.62 -8.28 1.83
CA VAL A 90 -3.46 -7.22 2.40
C VAL A 90 -4.48 -7.82 3.38
N GLY A 91 -5.13 -8.93 3.00
CA GLY A 91 -6.12 -9.60 3.85
C GLY A 91 -5.54 -10.12 5.17
N LEU A 92 -4.30 -10.63 5.15
CA LEU A 92 -3.60 -11.05 6.37
C LEU A 92 -3.40 -9.89 7.34
N SER A 93 -2.95 -8.74 6.84
CA SER A 93 -2.79 -7.54 7.67
C SER A 93 -4.13 -7.01 8.18
N GLN A 94 -5.20 -7.05 7.37
CA GLN A 94 -6.55 -6.70 7.84
C GLN A 94 -7.02 -7.63 8.96
N ALA A 95 -6.81 -8.94 8.84
CA ALA A 95 -7.14 -9.91 9.89
C ALA A 95 -6.37 -9.63 11.18
N LEU A 96 -5.05 -9.46 11.10
CA LEU A 96 -4.19 -9.15 12.25
C LEU A 96 -4.58 -7.81 12.91
N GLY A 97 -4.80 -6.77 12.11
CA GLY A 97 -5.10 -5.43 12.58
C GLY A 97 -6.52 -5.24 13.08
N ALA A 98 -7.50 -5.43 12.19
CA ALA A 98 -8.91 -5.11 12.46
C ALA A 98 -9.64 -6.18 13.29
N HIS A 99 -9.23 -7.45 13.19
CA HIS A 99 -9.91 -8.55 13.90
C HIS A 99 -9.16 -9.00 15.16
N LEU A 100 -7.82 -9.00 15.15
CA LEU A 100 -7.00 -9.45 16.27
C LEU A 100 -6.33 -8.31 17.07
N GLY A 101 -6.53 -7.05 16.65
CA GLY A 101 -6.04 -5.87 17.37
C GLY A 101 -4.52 -5.74 17.43
N LYS A 102 -3.78 -6.35 16.49
CA LYS A 102 -2.32 -6.27 16.41
C LYS A 102 -1.90 -5.02 15.63
N LYS A 103 -0.76 -4.41 16.01
CA LYS A 103 -0.11 -3.39 15.19
C LYS A 103 0.59 -4.10 14.02
N VAL A 104 0.23 -3.75 12.79
CA VAL A 104 0.70 -4.44 11.58
C VAL A 104 0.75 -3.45 10.41
N PHE A 105 1.76 -3.60 9.56
CA PHE A 105 1.93 -2.81 8.35
C PHE A 105 2.13 -3.74 7.16
N THR A 106 1.56 -3.35 6.02
CA THR A 106 1.75 -4.03 4.74
C THR A 106 2.77 -3.27 3.91
N CYS A 107 3.86 -3.94 3.55
CA CYS A 107 4.84 -3.41 2.61
C CYS A 107 4.68 -4.11 1.26
N ILE A 108 4.41 -3.35 0.20
CA ILE A 108 4.27 -3.86 -1.16
C ILE A 108 5.07 -3.00 -2.14
N ARG A 109 5.30 -3.54 -3.35
CA ARG A 109 5.97 -2.82 -4.43
C ARG A 109 4.99 -1.89 -5.15
N GLN A 110 5.46 -0.70 -5.50
CA GLN A 110 4.76 0.15 -6.46
C GLN A 110 4.70 -0.56 -7.83
N PRO A 111 3.53 -0.63 -8.49
CA PRO A 111 3.44 -1.17 -9.84
C PRO A 111 4.01 -0.18 -10.86
N SER A 112 4.56 -0.72 -11.94
CA SER A 112 4.90 0.06 -13.13
C SER A 112 3.63 0.64 -13.76
N GLN A 113 3.73 1.84 -14.33
CA GLN A 113 2.60 2.50 -14.99
C GLN A 113 2.21 1.85 -16.33
N GLY A 114 3.14 1.25 -17.06
CA GLY A 114 2.90 0.70 -18.42
C GLY A 114 1.74 -0.29 -18.50
N PRO A 115 1.69 -1.35 -17.65
CA PRO A 115 0.59 -2.32 -17.64
C PRO A 115 -0.80 -1.71 -17.42
N THR A 116 -0.92 -0.58 -16.72
CA THR A 116 -2.20 0.14 -16.50
C THR A 116 -2.85 0.58 -17.81
N PHE A 117 -2.06 0.86 -18.85
CA PHE A 117 -2.54 1.22 -20.19
C PHE A 117 -2.60 0.03 -21.16
N GLY A 118 -2.30 -1.18 -20.67
CA GLY A 118 -2.30 -2.42 -21.44
C GLY A 118 -3.39 -3.38 -20.96
N ILE A 119 -3.03 -4.65 -20.83
CA ILE A 119 -3.97 -5.75 -20.55
C ILE A 119 -4.22 -5.93 -19.03
N LYS A 120 -3.35 -5.39 -18.16
CA LYS A 120 -3.34 -5.77 -16.74
C LYS A 120 -4.05 -4.72 -15.87
N GLY A 121 -5.16 -5.12 -15.26
CA GLY A 121 -5.82 -4.39 -14.18
C GLY A 121 -4.97 -4.29 -12.90
N GLY A 122 -5.44 -3.45 -11.96
CA GLY A 122 -4.67 -2.92 -10.82
C GLY A 122 -3.90 -3.94 -9.97
N ALA A 123 -2.70 -3.53 -9.51
CA ALA A 123 -1.77 -4.39 -8.76
C ALA A 123 -1.91 -4.30 -7.23
N ALA A 124 -2.97 -3.64 -6.76
CA ALA A 124 -3.15 -3.22 -5.37
C ALA A 124 -3.91 -4.24 -4.49
N GLY A 125 -3.99 -5.51 -4.88
CA GLY A 125 -4.84 -6.52 -4.24
C GLY A 125 -6.13 -6.74 -5.03
N GLY A 126 -7.20 -7.22 -4.38
CA GLY A 126 -8.48 -7.50 -5.03
C GLY A 126 -9.63 -7.75 -4.05
N GLY A 127 -10.86 -7.61 -4.51
CA GLY A 127 -12.07 -7.66 -3.71
C GLY A 127 -12.02 -6.68 -2.54
N TYR A 128 -12.32 -7.16 -1.33
CA TYR A 128 -12.29 -6.35 -0.11
C TYR A 128 -10.89 -6.18 0.51
N SER A 129 -9.87 -6.78 -0.11
CA SER A 129 -8.47 -6.75 0.35
C SER A 129 -7.60 -5.98 -0.63
N GLN A 130 -7.69 -4.66 -0.58
CA GLN A 130 -7.03 -3.74 -1.51
C GLN A 130 -6.28 -2.60 -0.80
N ILE A 131 -5.32 -2.00 -1.51
CA ILE A 131 -4.74 -0.70 -1.18
C ILE A 131 -5.47 0.39 -1.96
N ILE A 132 -5.89 1.45 -1.25
CA ILE A 132 -6.59 2.61 -1.80
C ILE A 132 -5.84 3.90 -1.47
N PRO A 133 -5.94 4.96 -2.30
CA PRO A 133 -6.70 5.05 -3.56
C PRO A 133 -6.04 4.28 -4.72
N MET A 134 -6.80 3.38 -5.36
CA MET A 134 -6.27 2.47 -6.38
C MET A 134 -5.78 3.20 -7.64
N GLU A 135 -6.48 4.26 -8.06
CA GLU A 135 -6.14 5.06 -9.24
C GLU A 135 -4.79 5.76 -9.08
N GLU A 136 -4.57 6.40 -7.93
CA GLU A 136 -3.31 7.08 -7.62
C GLU A 136 -2.15 6.07 -7.51
N PHE A 137 -2.42 4.89 -6.95
CA PHE A 137 -1.42 3.82 -6.78
C PHE A 137 -0.93 3.23 -8.10
N ASN A 138 -1.78 3.14 -9.12
CA ASN A 138 -1.46 2.55 -10.42
C ASN A 138 -0.88 3.55 -11.45
N LEU A 139 -0.83 4.85 -11.10
CA LEU A 139 -0.34 5.91 -11.98
C LEU A 139 0.97 6.51 -11.43
N HIS A 140 0.95 7.78 -11.08
CA HIS A 140 2.17 8.52 -10.72
C HIS A 140 2.58 8.35 -9.26
N LEU A 141 1.66 7.89 -8.39
CA LEU A 141 1.83 7.81 -6.94
C LEU A 141 2.50 9.08 -6.37
N THR A 142 3.77 8.99 -5.98
CA THR A 142 4.58 10.09 -5.43
C THR A 142 5.75 10.50 -6.33
N GLY A 143 5.79 9.99 -7.57
CA GLY A 143 6.81 10.32 -8.57
C GLY A 143 8.09 9.48 -8.52
N ASP A 144 8.11 8.41 -7.72
CA ASP A 144 9.34 7.63 -7.46
C ASP A 144 9.91 6.99 -8.72
N ILE A 145 9.04 6.41 -9.56
CA ILE A 145 9.42 5.85 -10.86
C ILE A 145 9.95 6.95 -11.79
N HIS A 146 9.37 8.16 -11.75
CA HIS A 146 9.84 9.28 -12.57
C HIS A 146 11.25 9.71 -12.18
N ALA A 147 11.55 9.75 -10.87
CA ALA A 147 12.90 10.04 -10.37
C ALA A 147 13.91 8.97 -10.82
N ILE A 148 13.54 7.68 -10.77
CA ILE A 148 14.37 6.57 -11.27
C ILE A 148 14.63 6.73 -12.77
N ILE A 149 13.60 7.03 -13.57
CA ILE A 149 13.72 7.25 -15.02
C ILE A 149 14.65 8.43 -15.31
N ALA A 150 14.47 9.55 -14.61
CA ALA A 150 15.30 10.74 -14.79
C ALA A 150 16.78 10.45 -14.49
N ALA A 151 17.08 9.77 -13.39
CA ALA A 151 18.44 9.39 -13.03
C ALA A 151 19.06 8.42 -14.05
N ASN A 152 18.30 7.41 -14.48
CA ASN A 152 18.75 6.46 -15.50
C ASN A 152 19.07 7.14 -16.83
N ASN A 153 18.18 8.03 -17.28
CA ASN A 153 18.35 8.71 -18.56
C ASN A 153 19.44 9.79 -18.51
N LEU A 154 19.64 10.44 -17.36
CA LEU A 154 20.77 11.34 -17.15
C LEU A 154 22.10 10.61 -17.31
N LEU A 155 22.23 9.41 -16.73
CA LEU A 155 23.42 8.59 -16.90
C LEU A 155 23.60 8.18 -18.37
N ALA A 156 22.54 7.72 -19.04
CA ALA A 156 22.61 7.34 -20.44
C ALA A 156 22.99 8.50 -21.36
N ALA A 157 22.53 9.72 -21.05
CA ALA A 157 22.88 10.93 -21.82
C ALA A 157 24.33 11.41 -21.57
N ALA A 158 24.95 10.96 -20.47
CA ALA A 158 26.34 11.28 -20.14
C ALA A 158 27.36 10.26 -20.69
N ILE A 159 26.88 9.17 -21.31
CA ILE A 159 27.68 8.16 -22.03
C ILE A 159 27.71 8.51 -23.51
#